data_AF-A0A223KYG1-F1
#
_entry.id   AF-A0A223KYG1-F1
#
_cell.length_a   1.000
_cell.length_b   1.000
_cell.length_c   1.000
_cell.angle_alpha   90.00
_cell.angle_beta   90.00
_cell.angle_gamma   90.00
#
_symmetry.space_group_name_H-M   'P 1'
#
loop_
_entity.id
_entity.type
_entity.pdbx_description
1 polymer ?
#
loop_
_entity_poly.entity_id
_entity_poly.type
_entity_poly.pdbx_seq_one_letter_code
_entity_poly.pdbx_strand_id
1 'polypeptide(L)'
;MVGCAPNDQGGGQADYDQTKKMVVDILKTDEGKKAIQEVLQDEELKQELVLDQQIVSQSIEQTLTSENGAKFWTKIFQDPKFAESFSKSMEKEHEQLIKDLMKDPEYQGLMMQILQDPEMQQQYIKIMSSKEMRSHLQQVITETFESPLFKAKIQEILLKGAEEMQGGQQGQGGEQQQGGGGQGESGGGGGGG
;
A
#
# COMPACT_ATOMS: atom_id res chain seq x y z
N MET A 1 -6.31 -28.96 -98.48
CA MET A 1 -5.35 -29.78 -97.70
C MET A 1 -4.27 -28.82 -97.21
N VAL A 2 -4.36 -28.29 -95.98
CA VAL A 2 -3.81 -28.86 -94.70
C VAL A 2 -2.29 -29.08 -94.85
N GLY A 3 -1.39 -28.27 -94.27
CA GLY A 3 -0.91 -28.26 -92.85
C GLY A 3 0.55 -28.80 -92.84
N CYS A 4 1.54 -28.45 -92.02
CA CYS A 4 1.70 -27.68 -90.78
C CYS A 4 3.23 -27.37 -90.60
N ALA A 5 3.59 -26.40 -89.76
CA ALA A 5 4.95 -26.11 -89.29
C ALA A 5 5.48 -27.18 -88.30
N PRO A 6 6.79 -27.17 -87.95
CA PRO A 6 7.15 -26.45 -86.72
C PRO A 6 8.49 -25.68 -86.81
N ASN A 7 8.49 -24.49 -86.24
CA ASN A 7 9.70 -23.76 -85.86
C ASN A 7 9.54 -23.44 -84.37
N ASP A 8 10.20 -24.20 -83.50
CA ASP A 8 10.38 -23.79 -82.11
C ASP A 8 11.58 -24.52 -81.49
N GLN A 9 12.54 -23.73 -80.97
CA GLN A 9 13.29 -23.95 -79.73
C GLN A 9 14.50 -23.01 -79.70
N GLY A 10 14.38 -21.90 -78.96
CA GLY A 10 15.52 -21.03 -78.62
C GLY A 10 15.18 -19.65 -78.02
N GLY A 11 13.96 -19.14 -78.19
CA GLY A 11 13.60 -17.75 -77.81
C GLY A 11 13.09 -17.54 -76.38
N GLY A 12 12.60 -18.59 -75.70
CA GLY A 12 11.82 -18.42 -74.46
C GLY A 12 12.60 -17.89 -73.24
N GLN A 13 13.93 -18.05 -73.19
CA GLN A 13 14.72 -17.69 -72.00
C GLN A 13 15.25 -16.25 -72.05
N ALA A 14 15.57 -15.74 -73.24
CA ALA A 14 15.96 -14.34 -73.43
C ALA A 14 14.76 -13.39 -73.23
N ASP A 15 13.57 -13.78 -73.71
CA ASP A 15 12.33 -13.04 -73.47
C ASP A 15 11.92 -13.04 -72.00
N TYR A 16 12.20 -14.12 -71.26
CA TYR A 16 11.89 -14.20 -69.84
C TYR A 16 12.75 -13.26 -69.00
N ASP A 17 14.05 -13.21 -69.25
CA ASP A 17 14.96 -12.28 -68.56
C ASP A 17 14.65 -10.82 -68.89
N GLN A 18 14.29 -10.53 -70.15
CA GLN A 18 13.89 -9.19 -70.57
C GLN A 18 12.55 -8.76 -69.94
N THR A 19 11.58 -9.67 -69.89
CA THR A 19 10.28 -9.45 -69.24
C THR A 19 10.45 -9.25 -67.74
N LYS A 20 11.29 -10.05 -67.08
CA LYS A 20 11.61 -9.90 -65.66
C LYS A 20 12.22 -8.53 -65.36
N LYS A 21 13.16 -8.08 -66.20
CA LYS A 21 13.81 -6.77 -66.05
C LYS A 21 12.80 -5.64 -66.22
N MET A 22 11.93 -5.73 -67.23
CA MET A 22 10.85 -4.78 -67.46
C MET A 22 9.89 -4.71 -66.27
N VAL A 23 9.46 -5.85 -65.72
CA VAL A 23 8.58 -5.89 -64.53
C VAL A 23 9.26 -5.27 -63.31
N VAL A 24 10.53 -5.58 -63.06
CA VAL A 24 11.29 -5.00 -61.95
C VAL A 24 11.44 -3.49 -62.11
N ASP A 25 11.66 -3.00 -63.32
CA ASP A 25 11.81 -1.57 -63.59
C ASP A 25 10.46 -0.85 -63.43
N ILE A 26 9.34 -1.45 -63.87
CA ILE A 26 7.98 -0.94 -63.64
C ILE A 26 7.66 -0.86 -62.14
N LEU A 27 8.01 -1.87 -61.35
CA LEU A 27 7.78 -1.83 -59.89
C LEU A 27 8.61 -0.74 -59.19
N LYS A 28 9.75 -0.36 -59.77
CA LYS A 28 10.63 0.68 -59.22
C LYS A 28 10.24 2.09 -59.65
N THR A 29 9.43 2.27 -60.69
CA THR A 29 8.97 3.60 -61.11
C THR A 29 8.04 4.22 -60.07
N ASP A 30 7.85 5.53 -60.18
CA ASP A 30 6.96 6.26 -59.27
C ASP A 30 5.50 5.84 -59.47
N GLU A 31 5.08 5.49 -60.69
CA GLU A 31 3.76 4.87 -60.91
C GLU A 31 3.65 3.50 -60.24
N GLY A 32 4.67 2.64 -60.34
CA GLY A 32 4.66 1.32 -59.69
C GLY A 32 4.54 1.41 -58.17
N LYS A 33 5.32 2.32 -57.55
CA LYS A 33 5.23 2.59 -56.11
C LYS A 33 3.88 3.17 -55.70
N LYS A 34 3.32 4.09 -56.50
CA LYS A 34 1.98 4.65 -56.24
C LYS A 34 0.89 3.59 -56.34
N ALA A 35 0.93 2.75 -57.36
CA ALA A 35 -0.03 1.66 -57.53
C ALA A 35 0.03 0.68 -56.34
N ILE A 36 1.22 0.33 -55.85
CA ILE A 36 1.37 -0.48 -54.64
C ILE A 36 0.84 0.26 -53.41
N GLN A 37 1.11 1.56 -53.26
CA GLN A 37 0.56 2.36 -52.16
C GLN A 37 -0.97 2.43 -52.18
N GLU A 38 -1.59 2.57 -53.35
CA GLU A 38 -3.05 2.57 -53.50
C GLU A 38 -3.65 1.22 -53.15
N VAL A 39 -3.01 0.13 -53.57
CA VAL A 39 -3.41 -1.24 -53.23
C VAL A 39 -3.21 -1.51 -51.73
N LEU A 40 -2.15 -1.01 -51.10
CA LEU A 40 -1.94 -1.08 -49.65
C LEU A 40 -2.84 -0.14 -48.85
N GLN A 41 -3.54 0.80 -49.49
CA GLN A 41 -4.55 1.64 -48.84
C GLN A 41 -5.90 0.93 -48.73
N ASP A 42 -6.11 -0.13 -49.51
CA ASP A 42 -7.30 -0.97 -49.43
C ASP A 42 -7.37 -1.70 -48.07
N GLU A 43 -8.53 -1.62 -47.41
CA GLU A 43 -8.72 -2.13 -46.06
C GLU A 43 -8.72 -3.66 -45.98
N GLU A 44 -9.19 -4.37 -47.02
CA GLU A 44 -9.14 -5.84 -47.06
C GLU A 44 -7.69 -6.32 -47.17
N LEU A 45 -6.91 -5.69 -48.05
CA LEU A 45 -5.49 -6.00 -48.21
C LEU A 45 -4.63 -5.62 -47.01
N LYS A 46 -4.90 -4.49 -46.35
CA LYS A 46 -4.23 -4.14 -45.08
C LYS A 46 -4.48 -5.19 -44.01
N GLN A 47 -5.72 -5.65 -43.87
CA GLN A 47 -6.04 -6.70 -42.92
C GLN A 47 -5.25 -7.97 -43.25
N GLU A 48 -5.19 -8.37 -44.52
CA GLU A 48 -4.47 -9.58 -44.93
C GLU A 48 -2.94 -9.48 -44.75
N LEU A 49 -2.35 -8.30 -44.96
CA LEU A 49 -0.91 -8.04 -44.73
C LEU A 49 -0.52 -7.92 -43.26
N VAL A 50 -1.43 -7.46 -42.39
CA VAL A 50 -1.20 -7.33 -40.94
C VAL A 50 -1.32 -8.67 -40.22
N LEU A 51 -1.77 -9.74 -40.90
CA LEU A 51 -2.00 -11.07 -40.32
C LEU A 51 -0.76 -11.97 -40.21
N ASP A 52 0.47 -11.44 -40.26
CA ASP A 52 1.60 -12.21 -39.70
C ASP A 52 1.53 -12.16 -38.17
N GLN A 53 0.72 -13.06 -37.61
CA GLN A 53 0.42 -13.13 -36.19
C GLN A 53 1.68 -13.37 -35.36
N GLN A 54 2.73 -14.01 -35.90
CA GLN A 54 4.00 -14.20 -35.19
C GLN A 54 4.80 -12.91 -35.11
N ILE A 55 4.96 -12.19 -36.23
CA ILE A 55 5.69 -10.91 -36.24
C ILE A 55 4.96 -9.88 -35.38
N VAL A 56 3.63 -9.82 -35.45
CA VAL A 56 2.82 -8.93 -34.61
C VAL A 56 2.98 -9.27 -33.12
N SER A 57 2.86 -10.56 -32.74
CA SER A 57 3.00 -10.97 -31.35
C SER A 57 4.40 -10.67 -30.80
N GLN A 58 5.44 -11.00 -31.56
CA GLN A 58 6.83 -10.73 -31.16
C GLN A 58 7.10 -9.22 -31.05
N SER A 59 6.57 -8.42 -31.97
CA SER A 59 6.74 -6.97 -31.93
C SER A 59 6.04 -6.35 -30.73
N ILE A 60 4.83 -6.82 -30.40
CA ILE A 60 4.09 -6.40 -29.20
C ILE A 60 4.85 -6.81 -27.95
N GLU A 61 5.30 -8.06 -27.85
CA GLU A 61 6.07 -8.55 -26.71
C GLU A 61 7.34 -7.73 -26.51
N GLN A 62 8.18 -7.60 -27.55
CA GLN A 62 9.41 -6.82 -27.51
C GLN A 62 9.15 -5.36 -27.13
N THR A 63 8.09 -4.76 -27.66
CA THR A 63 7.75 -3.37 -27.35
C THR A 63 7.32 -3.22 -25.89
N LEU A 64 6.45 -4.11 -25.39
CA LEU A 64 5.93 -4.05 -24.02
C LEU A 64 6.99 -4.39 -22.98
N THR A 65 7.93 -5.29 -23.26
CA THR A 65 9.03 -5.67 -22.36
C THR A 65 10.26 -4.77 -22.48
N SER A 66 10.31 -3.90 -23.49
CA SER A 66 11.42 -2.95 -23.65
C SER A 66 11.40 -1.84 -22.61
N GLU A 67 12.54 -1.16 -22.43
CA GLU A 67 12.60 0.08 -21.63
C GLU A 67 11.62 1.16 -22.13
N ASN A 68 11.37 1.21 -23.45
CA ASN A 68 10.41 2.15 -24.02
C ASN A 68 8.98 1.78 -23.62
N GLY A 69 8.66 0.48 -23.55
CA GLY A 69 7.40 -0.02 -22.98
C GLY A 69 7.25 0.35 -21.51
N ALA A 70 8.29 0.16 -20.69
CA ALA A 70 8.27 0.55 -19.28
C ALA A 70 8.07 2.08 -19.10
N LYS A 71 8.72 2.91 -19.92
CA LYS A 71 8.52 4.37 -19.95
C LYS A 71 7.11 4.74 -20.40
N PHE A 72 6.58 4.05 -21.40
CA PHE A 72 5.20 4.23 -21.87
C PHE A 72 4.21 3.95 -20.74
N TRP A 73 4.30 2.81 -20.06
CA TRP A 73 3.45 2.48 -18.93
C TRP A 73 3.59 3.52 -17.81
N THR A 74 4.81 3.87 -17.42
CA THR A 74 5.05 4.92 -16.40
C THR A 74 4.33 6.22 -16.75
N LYS A 75 4.40 6.68 -18.00
CA LYS A 75 3.75 7.91 -18.44
C LYS A 75 2.22 7.79 -18.48
N ILE A 76 1.70 6.65 -18.92
CA ILE A 76 0.27 6.42 -19.03
C ILE A 76 -0.38 6.27 -17.65
N PHE A 77 0.30 5.65 -16.69
CA PHE A 77 -0.16 5.58 -15.29
C PHE A 77 -0.18 6.95 -14.58
N GLN A 78 0.49 7.97 -15.11
CA GLN A 78 0.39 9.35 -14.61
C GLN A 78 -0.89 10.06 -15.09
N ASP A 79 -1.59 9.53 -16.11
CA ASP A 79 -2.89 10.05 -16.53
C ASP A 79 -3.98 9.58 -15.54
N PRO A 80 -4.65 10.48 -14.80
CA PRO A 80 -5.68 10.11 -13.84
C PRO A 80 -6.84 9.33 -14.45
N LYS A 81 -7.22 9.61 -15.70
CA LYS A 81 -8.35 8.90 -16.35
C LYS A 81 -7.99 7.45 -16.66
N PHE A 82 -6.76 7.24 -17.12
CA PHE A 82 -6.24 5.90 -17.35
C PHE A 82 -6.10 5.15 -16.02
N ALA A 83 -5.47 5.77 -15.02
CA ALA A 83 -5.29 5.18 -13.70
C ALA A 83 -6.61 4.83 -13.03
N GLU A 84 -7.64 5.68 -13.14
CA GLU A 84 -8.99 5.41 -12.64
C GLU A 84 -9.61 4.21 -13.34
N SER A 85 -9.57 4.19 -14.69
CA SER A 85 -10.16 3.10 -15.48
C SER A 85 -9.47 1.77 -15.19
N PHE A 86 -8.15 1.77 -15.07
CA PHE A 86 -7.35 0.60 -14.73
C PHE A 86 -7.58 0.14 -13.28
N SER A 87 -7.67 1.07 -12.32
CA SER A 87 -7.96 0.73 -10.93
C SER A 87 -9.36 0.12 -10.78
N LYS A 88 -10.35 0.67 -11.49
CA LYS A 88 -11.73 0.12 -11.53
C LYS A 88 -11.79 -1.26 -12.16
N SER A 89 -11.02 -1.52 -13.21
CA SER A 89 -11.01 -2.85 -13.84
C SER A 89 -10.41 -3.91 -12.93
N MET A 90 -9.46 -3.53 -12.06
CA MET A 90 -8.82 -4.43 -11.10
C MET A 90 -9.47 -4.46 -9.71
N GLU A 91 -10.46 -3.58 -9.44
CA GLU A 91 -11.00 -3.35 -8.09
C GLU A 91 -11.39 -4.65 -7.39
N LYS A 92 -12.15 -5.51 -8.07
CA LYS A 92 -12.62 -6.79 -7.52
C LYS A 92 -11.49 -7.75 -7.16
N GLU A 93 -10.54 -7.94 -8.08
CA GLU A 93 -9.41 -8.85 -7.86
C GLU A 93 -8.44 -8.28 -6.82
N HIS A 94 -8.27 -6.96 -6.79
CA HIS A 94 -7.46 -6.27 -5.80
C HIS A 94 -8.08 -6.34 -4.40
N GLU A 95 -9.40 -6.16 -4.28
CA GLU A 95 -10.13 -6.35 -3.02
C GLU A 95 -10.00 -7.79 -2.52
N GLN A 96 -10.16 -8.77 -3.41
CA GLN A 96 -10.02 -10.18 -3.06
C GLN A 96 -8.59 -10.50 -2.59
N LEU A 97 -7.57 -10.00 -3.30
CA LEU A 97 -6.17 -10.12 -2.91
C LEU A 97 -5.94 -9.56 -1.50
N ILE A 98 -6.42 -8.35 -1.22
CA ILE A 98 -6.28 -7.73 0.12
C ILE A 98 -6.97 -8.58 1.19
N LYS A 99 -8.19 -9.07 0.94
CA LYS A 99 -8.92 -9.93 1.90
C LYS A 99 -8.19 -11.23 2.20
N ASP A 100 -7.51 -11.80 1.22
CA ASP A 100 -6.76 -13.03 1.41
C ASP A 100 -5.41 -12.77 2.08
N LEU A 101 -4.73 -11.67 1.73
CA LEU A 101 -3.54 -11.19 2.44
C LEU A 101 -3.84 -10.89 3.92
N MET A 102 -5.01 -10.35 4.25
CA MET A 102 -5.41 -10.14 5.66
C MET A 102 -5.48 -11.44 6.47
N LYS A 103 -5.59 -12.61 5.82
CA LYS A 103 -5.57 -13.93 6.47
C LYS A 103 -4.17 -14.56 6.47
N ASP A 104 -3.24 -13.98 5.72
CA ASP A 104 -1.87 -14.45 5.62
C ASP A 104 -1.05 -14.02 6.86
N PRO A 105 -0.31 -14.94 7.51
CA PRO A 105 0.46 -14.63 8.72
C PRO A 105 1.55 -13.57 8.53
N GLU A 106 2.22 -13.55 7.37
CA GLU A 106 3.30 -12.58 7.11
C GLU A 106 2.71 -11.18 6.95
N TYR A 107 1.63 -11.06 6.17
CA TYR A 107 0.93 -9.79 5.99
C TYR A 107 0.29 -9.29 7.30
N GLN A 108 -0.27 -10.19 8.12
CA GLN A 108 -0.71 -9.85 9.47
C GLN A 108 0.44 -9.35 10.34
N GLY A 109 1.62 -9.97 10.23
CA GLY A 109 2.85 -9.51 10.88
C GLY A 109 3.20 -8.07 10.54
N LEU A 110 3.16 -7.72 9.24
CA LEU A 110 3.38 -6.35 8.77
C LEU A 110 2.28 -5.40 9.27
N MET A 111 1.02 -5.82 9.25
CA MET A 111 -0.09 -5.02 9.75
C MET A 111 0.04 -4.74 11.26
N MET A 112 0.48 -5.72 12.05
CA MET A 112 0.73 -5.53 13.49
C MET A 112 1.84 -4.50 13.75
N GLN A 113 2.87 -4.43 12.91
CA GLN A 113 3.89 -3.38 13.01
C GLN A 113 3.30 -1.99 12.78
N ILE A 114 2.39 -1.85 11.81
CA ILE A 114 1.66 -0.59 11.56
C ILE A 114 0.81 -0.22 12.78
N LEU A 115 0.11 -1.18 13.39
CA LEU A 115 -0.71 -0.92 14.59
C LEU A 115 0.13 -0.55 15.83
N GLN A 116 1.40 -0.93 15.86
CA GLN A 116 2.33 -0.57 16.94
C GLN A 116 2.97 0.81 16.75
N ASP A 117 2.69 1.50 15.64
CA ASP A 117 3.21 2.84 15.39
C ASP A 117 2.84 3.83 16.51
N PRO A 118 3.74 4.75 16.93
CA PRO A 118 3.46 5.72 17.97
C PRO A 118 2.19 6.56 17.76
N GLU A 119 1.82 6.91 16.52
CA GLU A 119 0.58 7.64 16.25
C GLU A 119 -0.65 6.77 16.58
N MET A 120 -0.61 5.49 16.23
CA MET A 120 -1.66 4.53 16.58
C MET A 120 -1.74 4.32 18.10
N GLN A 121 -0.60 4.23 18.78
CA GLN A 121 -0.55 4.16 20.25
C GLN A 121 -1.22 5.37 20.90
N GLN A 122 -1.00 6.58 20.40
CA GLN A 122 -1.66 7.78 20.91
C GLN A 122 -3.18 7.72 20.74
N GLN A 123 -3.67 7.21 19.61
CA GLN A 123 -5.11 7.00 19.42
C GLN A 123 -5.66 5.96 20.39
N TYR A 124 -4.93 4.84 20.61
CA TYR A 124 -5.33 3.84 21.60
C TYR A 124 -5.39 4.42 23.02
N ILE A 125 -4.41 5.23 23.43
CA ILE A 125 -4.41 5.91 24.74
C ILE A 125 -5.61 6.87 24.85
N LYS A 126 -5.93 7.59 23.77
CA LYS A 126 -7.09 8.49 23.73
C LYS A 126 -8.40 7.74 23.90
N ILE A 127 -8.54 6.57 23.25
CA ILE A 127 -9.70 5.68 23.41
C ILE A 127 -9.74 5.13 24.85
N MET A 128 -8.62 4.68 25.39
CA MET A 128 -8.57 4.18 26.78
C MET A 128 -8.87 5.26 27.82
N SER A 129 -8.63 6.52 27.47
CA SER A 129 -8.93 7.68 28.30
C SER A 129 -10.34 8.25 28.08
N SER A 130 -11.14 7.64 27.19
CA SER A 130 -12.50 8.09 26.90
C SER A 130 -13.42 7.93 28.10
N LYS A 131 -14.56 8.63 28.09
CA LYS A 131 -15.53 8.55 29.20
C LYS A 131 -16.13 7.14 29.31
N GLU A 132 -16.36 6.50 28.17
CA GLU A 132 -16.90 5.16 28.06
C GLU A 132 -15.94 4.15 28.69
N MET A 133 -14.65 4.22 28.34
CA MET A 133 -13.66 3.32 28.92
C MET A 133 -13.43 3.61 30.40
N ARG A 134 -13.42 4.89 30.83
CA ARG A 134 -13.35 5.25 32.26
C ARG A 134 -14.50 4.68 33.07
N SER A 135 -15.72 4.65 32.53
CA SER A 135 -16.88 4.04 33.18
C SER A 135 -16.66 2.53 33.38
N HIS A 136 -16.22 1.84 32.33
CA HIS A 136 -15.91 0.42 32.42
C HIS A 136 -14.76 0.13 33.40
N LEU A 137 -13.70 0.94 33.36
CA LEU A 137 -12.59 0.87 34.31
C LEU A 137 -13.05 1.10 35.75
N GLN A 138 -13.93 2.08 35.99
CA GLN A 138 -14.49 2.32 37.32
C GLN A 138 -15.29 1.12 37.81
N GLN A 139 -16.08 0.49 36.94
CA GLN A 139 -16.81 -0.72 37.28
C GLN A 139 -15.85 -1.87 37.64
N VAL A 140 -14.85 -2.16 36.80
CA VAL A 140 -13.86 -3.21 37.05
C VAL A 140 -13.09 -2.96 38.34
N ILE A 141 -12.72 -1.70 38.61
CA ILE A 141 -12.06 -1.30 39.86
C ILE A 141 -12.99 -1.56 41.06
N THR A 142 -14.26 -1.17 40.95
CA THR A 142 -15.26 -1.38 42.01
C THR A 142 -15.46 -2.87 42.30
N GLU A 143 -15.65 -3.69 41.26
CA GLU A 143 -15.74 -5.14 41.38
C GLU A 143 -14.48 -5.76 42.01
N THR A 144 -13.31 -5.24 41.66
CA THR A 144 -12.02 -5.66 42.24
C THR A 144 -11.97 -5.34 43.73
N PHE A 145 -12.36 -4.13 44.14
CA PHE A 145 -12.45 -3.73 45.55
C PHE A 145 -13.50 -4.54 46.32
N GLU A 146 -14.56 -4.96 45.65
CA GLU A 146 -15.63 -5.75 46.24
C GLU A 146 -15.29 -7.23 46.38
N SER A 147 -14.25 -7.70 45.68
CA SER A 147 -13.76 -9.06 45.75
C SER A 147 -13.39 -9.46 47.19
N PRO A 148 -13.82 -10.63 47.69
CA PRO A 148 -13.48 -11.11 49.03
C PRO A 148 -11.96 -11.11 49.31
N LEU A 149 -11.15 -11.45 48.31
CA LEU A 149 -9.70 -11.45 48.41
C LEU A 149 -9.16 -10.03 48.67
N PHE A 150 -9.67 -9.04 47.93
CA PHE A 150 -9.20 -7.66 48.04
C PHE A 150 -9.73 -7.00 49.31
N LYS A 151 -10.98 -7.26 49.70
CA LYS A 151 -11.54 -6.85 51.00
C LYS A 151 -10.71 -7.36 52.17
N ALA A 152 -10.35 -8.65 52.17
CA ALA A 152 -9.49 -9.23 53.21
C ALA A 152 -8.12 -8.55 53.26
N LYS A 153 -7.51 -8.28 52.10
CA LYS A 153 -6.23 -7.58 52.02
C LYS A 153 -6.30 -6.15 52.53
N ILE A 154 -7.38 -5.42 52.22
CA ILE A 154 -7.61 -4.07 52.78
C ILE A 154 -7.78 -4.13 54.28
N GLN A 155 -8.57 -5.09 54.80
CA GLN A 155 -8.75 -5.27 56.24
C GLN A 155 -7.42 -5.54 56.95
N GLU A 156 -6.57 -6.40 56.38
CA GLU A 156 -5.22 -6.66 56.90
C GLU A 156 -4.35 -5.40 56.91
N ILE A 157 -4.38 -4.60 55.85
CA ILE A 157 -3.64 -3.33 55.76
C ILE A 157 -4.15 -2.32 56.81
N LEU A 158 -5.47 -2.22 57.00
CA LEU A 158 -6.06 -1.32 57.99
C LEU A 158 -5.69 -1.72 59.42
N LEU A 159 -5.68 -3.03 59.71
CA LEU A 159 -5.25 -3.55 61.01
C LEU A 159 -3.77 -3.25 61.27
N LYS A 160 -2.90 -3.51 60.30
CA LYS A 160 -1.46 -3.17 60.40
C LYS A 160 -1.22 -1.68 60.62
N GLY A 161 -1.92 -0.82 59.87
CA GLY A 161 -1.80 0.63 60.05
C GLY A 161 -2.30 1.10 61.41
N ALA A 162 -3.34 0.47 61.97
CA ALA A 162 -3.82 0.75 63.32
C ALA A 162 -2.83 0.28 64.40
N GLU A 163 -2.19 -0.88 64.22
CA GLU A 163 -1.12 -1.37 65.09
C GLU A 163 0.10 -0.46 65.08
N GLU A 164 0.51 0.06 63.91
CA GLU A 164 1.59 1.05 63.78
C GLU A 164 1.24 2.38 64.46
N MET A 165 0.00 2.85 64.34
CA MET A 165 -0.46 4.07 65.03
C MET A 165 -0.55 3.90 66.55
N GLN A 166 -1.00 2.73 67.03
CA GLN A 166 -1.03 2.44 68.47
C GLN A 166 0.38 2.20 69.04
N GLY A 167 1.28 1.56 68.29
CA GLY A 167 2.68 1.39 68.66
C GLY A 167 3.47 2.70 68.69
N GLY A 168 3.05 3.71 67.92
CA GLY A 168 3.62 5.06 67.92
C GLY A 168 3.15 5.96 69.07
N GLN A 169 2.10 5.57 69.81
CA GLN A 169 1.47 6.40 70.85
C GLN A 169 1.80 5.97 72.29
N GLN A 170 2.77 5.07 72.46
CA GLN A 170 3.27 4.60 73.75
C GLN A 170 4.63 5.22 74.14
N GLY A 171 4.86 6.48 73.77
CA GLY A 171 6.15 7.15 73.98
C GLY A 171 6.11 8.63 74.37
N GLN A 172 4.97 9.18 74.81
CA GLN A 172 4.95 10.55 75.34
C GLN A 172 3.72 10.80 76.22
N GLY A 173 3.87 10.56 77.52
CA GLY A 173 2.81 10.80 78.49
C GLY A 173 3.25 10.57 79.92
N GLY A 174 4.08 11.47 80.44
CA GLY A 174 4.19 11.69 81.88
C GLY A 174 5.62 11.84 82.40
N GLU A 175 6.09 13.08 82.51
CA GLU A 175 6.70 13.54 83.76
C GLU A 175 6.63 15.06 83.87
N GLN A 176 6.28 15.49 85.07
CA GLN A 176 5.82 16.81 85.45
C GLN A 176 6.97 17.51 86.19
N GLN A 177 7.09 18.83 85.96
CA GLN A 177 7.60 19.82 86.92
C GLN A 177 9.13 19.93 87.12
N GLN A 178 9.71 21.09 86.78
CA GLN A 178 10.05 22.14 87.77
C GLN A 178 11.17 23.09 87.25
N GLY A 179 10.96 24.40 87.42
CA GLY A 179 11.99 25.45 87.34
C GLY A 179 12.21 26.01 85.93
N GLY A 180 12.16 27.30 85.65
CA GLY A 180 12.12 28.48 86.48
C GLY A 180 12.73 29.62 85.68
N GLY A 181 12.08 30.79 85.71
CA GLY A 181 12.73 32.08 85.47
C GLY A 181 12.94 32.54 84.03
N GLY A 182 12.31 33.66 83.71
CA GLY A 182 13.06 34.80 83.19
C GLY A 182 13.05 35.05 81.68
N GLN A 183 12.08 35.88 81.28
CA GLN A 183 12.33 37.23 80.73
C GLN A 183 13.01 37.40 79.36
N GLY A 184 12.38 38.24 78.53
CA GLY A 184 13.02 38.97 77.43
C GLY A 184 12.50 38.55 76.06
N GLU A 185 11.45 39.16 75.51
CA GLU A 185 11.41 40.48 74.87
C GLU A 185 11.48 40.37 73.33
N SER A 186 10.33 40.71 72.74
CA SER A 186 10.12 41.60 71.58
C SER A 186 10.65 41.26 70.17
N GLY A 187 9.72 41.45 69.23
CA GLY A 187 9.98 41.98 67.89
C GLY A 187 10.28 40.91 66.85
N GLY A 188 9.54 40.76 65.76
CA GLY A 188 8.57 41.65 65.14
C GLY A 188 8.75 41.58 63.61
N GLY A 189 7.64 41.37 62.91
CA GLY A 189 7.37 42.06 61.65
C GLY A 189 7.79 41.44 60.32
N GLY A 190 6.82 41.43 59.39
CA GLY A 190 6.99 41.55 57.94
C GLY A 190 6.91 40.22 57.18
N GLY A 191 5.94 39.91 56.32
CA GLY A 191 4.97 40.76 55.62
C GLY A 191 5.34 40.89 54.15
N GLY A 192 4.55 40.27 53.28
CA GLY A 192 4.22 40.74 51.92
C GLY A 192 5.23 40.50 50.80
N GLY A 193 4.77 39.80 49.76
CA GLY A 193 5.44 39.60 48.48
C GLY A 193 4.95 38.35 47.78
#